data_AF-A0A1V1NY00-F1
#
_entry.id   AF-A0A1V1NY00-F1
#
_cell.length_a   1.000
_cell.length_b   1.000
_cell.length_c   1.000
_cell.angle_alpha   90.00
_cell.angle_beta   90.00
_cell.angle_gamma   90.00
#
_symmetry.space_group_name_H-M   'P 1'
#
loop_
_entity.id
_entity.type
_entity.pdbx_description
1 polymer ?
#
loop_
_entity_poly.entity_id
_entity_poly.type
_entity_poly.pdbx_seq_one_letter_code
_entity_poly.pdbx_strand_id
1 'polypeptide(L)'
;MTFDAIDWKRDIIYIRQQKTQIPLELPLTAVVGNAIYDYLSSERPHTESKYIFVSQRKPFYRLKNKSIGNVAAKIMKTAGIRQSKGDRKGFHIFRHHLATSLLENGVPQPVISRTLGHTSPDSLESYLRADFPHLKECAINIERFPVTKEVFSHE
;
A
#
# COMPACT_ATOMS: atom_id res chain seq x y z
N MET A 1 -14.45 -5.15 -4.55
CA MET A 1 -13.95 -6.17 -5.50
C MET A 1 -14.97 -7.29 -5.58
N THR A 2 -15.42 -7.62 -6.78
CA THR A 2 -16.33 -8.75 -7.07
C THR A 2 -15.54 -9.90 -7.69
N PHE A 3 -16.14 -11.07 -7.84
CA PHE A 3 -15.44 -12.23 -8.44
C PHE A 3 -14.92 -11.96 -9.86
N ASP A 4 -15.70 -11.24 -10.68
CA ASP A 4 -15.31 -10.86 -12.05
C ASP A 4 -14.07 -9.94 -12.11
N ALA A 5 -13.61 -9.44 -10.97
CA ALA A 5 -12.40 -8.64 -10.90
C ALA A 5 -11.11 -9.48 -11.00
N ILE A 6 -11.20 -10.81 -10.93
CA ILE A 6 -10.02 -11.69 -10.99
C ILE A 6 -10.12 -12.56 -12.24
N ASP A 7 -9.15 -12.40 -13.13
CA ASP A 7 -8.93 -13.31 -14.25
C ASP A 7 -7.79 -14.28 -13.88
N TRP A 8 -8.19 -15.45 -13.41
CA TRP A 8 -7.29 -16.53 -13.02
C TRP A 8 -6.56 -17.17 -14.21
N LYS A 9 -7.06 -17.02 -15.44
CA LYS A 9 -6.41 -17.60 -16.62
C LYS A 9 -5.28 -16.71 -17.13
N ARG A 10 -5.42 -15.40 -16.96
CA ARG A 10 -4.43 -14.40 -17.39
C ARG A 10 -3.56 -13.88 -16.26
N ASP A 11 -3.80 -14.32 -15.02
CA ASP A 11 -3.16 -13.82 -13.81
C ASP A 11 -3.29 -12.29 -13.67
N ILE A 12 -4.52 -11.77 -13.80
CA ILE A 12 -4.82 -10.32 -13.72
C ILE A 12 -5.89 -10.02 -12.67
N ILE A 13 -5.67 -8.93 -11.93
CA ILE A 13 -6.66 -8.29 -11.06
C ILE A 13 -7.11 -6.98 -11.71
N TYR A 14 -8.41 -6.85 -11.94
CA TYR A 14 -9.07 -5.66 -12.42
C TYR A 14 -9.63 -4.83 -11.26
N ILE A 15 -9.14 -3.61 -11.10
CA ILE A 15 -9.57 -2.69 -10.05
C ILE A 15 -10.18 -1.45 -10.70
N ARG A 16 -11.49 -1.24 -10.48
CA ARG A 16 -12.12 0.05 -10.77
C ARG A 16 -11.86 1.01 -9.61
N GLN A 17 -11.04 2.02 -9.84
CA GLN A 17 -10.65 2.94 -8.77
C GLN A 17 -11.83 3.78 -8.28
N GLN A 18 -12.00 3.90 -6.96
CA GLN A 18 -13.13 4.62 -6.38
C GLN A 18 -13.12 6.11 -6.74
N LYS A 19 -11.96 6.77 -6.65
CA LYS A 19 -11.83 8.23 -6.80
C LYS A 19 -11.92 8.68 -8.25
N THR A 20 -11.21 7.99 -9.14
CA THR A 20 -11.03 8.41 -10.54
C THR A 20 -11.93 7.65 -11.51
N GLN A 21 -12.53 6.53 -11.08
CA GLN A 21 -13.26 5.58 -11.93
C GLN A 21 -12.43 4.92 -13.03
N ILE A 22 -11.12 5.18 -13.07
CA ILE A 22 -10.21 4.63 -14.06
C ILE A 22 -9.93 3.17 -13.73
N PRO A 23 -10.00 2.26 -14.72
CA PRO A 23 -9.62 0.88 -14.53
C PRO A 23 -8.11 0.78 -14.32
N LEU A 24 -7.72 -0.10 -13.40
CA LEU A 24 -6.35 -0.45 -13.10
C LEU A 24 -6.22 -1.96 -13.24
N GLU A 25 -5.23 -2.40 -14.00
CA GLU A 25 -4.87 -3.81 -14.16
C GLU A 25 -3.58 -4.06 -13.39
N LEU A 26 -3.59 -5.05 -12.50
CA LEU A 26 -2.43 -5.47 -11.72
C LEU A 26 -2.20 -6.96 -11.91
N PRO A 27 -0.94 -7.42 -11.88
CA PRO A 27 -0.64 -8.84 -11.91
C PRO A 27 -1.19 -9.53 -10.65
N LEU A 28 -1.86 -10.66 -10.85
CA LEU A 28 -2.21 -11.61 -9.80
C LEU A 28 -0.98 -12.51 -9.57
N THR A 29 -0.12 -12.13 -8.64
CA THR A 29 1.01 -13.00 -8.29
C THR A 29 0.51 -14.27 -7.60
N ALA A 30 1.26 -15.37 -7.71
CA ALA A 30 0.89 -16.64 -7.08
C ALA A 30 0.62 -16.50 -5.58
N VAL A 31 1.40 -15.68 -4.86
CA VAL A 31 1.20 -15.42 -3.43
C VAL A 31 -0.16 -14.76 -3.16
N VAL A 32 -0.55 -13.79 -3.98
CA VAL A 32 -1.85 -13.11 -3.84
C VAL A 32 -3.00 -14.02 -4.26
N GLY A 33 -2.84 -14.75 -5.37
CA GLY A 33 -3.80 -15.73 -5.84
C GLY A 33 -4.09 -16.80 -4.80
N ASN A 34 -3.05 -17.41 -4.22
CA ASN A 34 -3.19 -18.41 -3.18
C ASN A 34 -3.89 -17.84 -1.93
N ALA A 35 -3.50 -16.64 -1.47
CA ALA A 35 -4.14 -16.01 -0.32
C ALA A 35 -5.65 -15.72 -0.56
N ILE A 36 -6.01 -15.33 -1.79
CA ILE A 36 -7.42 -15.16 -2.16
C ILE A 36 -8.13 -16.52 -2.21
N TYR A 37 -7.51 -17.53 -2.79
CA TYR A 37 -8.06 -18.88 -2.87
C TYR A 37 -8.34 -19.46 -1.47
N ASP A 38 -7.35 -19.40 -0.57
CA ASP A 38 -7.48 -19.88 0.81
C ASP A 38 -8.62 -19.17 1.55
N TYR A 39 -8.72 -17.85 1.38
CA TYR A 39 -9.84 -17.08 1.92
C TYR A 39 -11.17 -17.58 1.35
N LEU A 40 -11.27 -17.78 0.03
CA LEU A 40 -12.50 -18.22 -0.62
C LEU A 40 -12.92 -19.64 -0.23
N SER A 41 -11.96 -20.56 -0.07
CA SER A 41 -12.23 -21.98 0.21
C SER A 41 -12.48 -22.26 1.69
N SER A 42 -11.81 -21.53 2.58
CA SER A 42 -11.68 -21.93 3.98
C SER A 42 -12.20 -20.90 4.98
N GLU A 43 -12.15 -19.61 4.65
CA GLU A 43 -12.46 -18.54 5.62
C GLU A 43 -13.73 -17.75 5.31
N ARG A 44 -14.07 -17.62 4.02
CA ARG A 44 -15.20 -16.81 3.56
C ARG A 44 -16.50 -17.51 3.97
N PRO A 45 -17.39 -16.84 4.73
CA PRO A 45 -18.68 -17.43 5.08
C PRO A 45 -19.52 -17.68 3.82
N HIS A 46 -20.33 -18.74 3.85
CA HIS A 46 -21.24 -19.05 2.75
C HIS A 46 -22.28 -17.95 2.59
N THR A 47 -22.32 -17.32 1.40
CA THR A 47 -23.20 -16.20 1.08
C THR A 47 -23.33 -15.99 -0.44
N GLU A 48 -24.53 -15.60 -0.87
CA GLU A 48 -24.86 -15.18 -2.25
C GLU A 48 -24.23 -13.84 -2.67
N SER A 49 -23.49 -13.18 -1.78
CA SER A 49 -22.81 -11.92 -2.12
C SER A 49 -21.80 -12.13 -3.26
N LYS A 50 -21.91 -11.34 -4.32
CA LYS A 50 -20.93 -11.31 -5.43
C LYS A 50 -19.59 -10.67 -5.07
N TYR A 51 -19.47 -10.08 -3.88
CA TYR A 51 -18.22 -9.48 -3.42
C TYR A 51 -17.30 -10.55 -2.86
N ILE A 52 -16.01 -10.46 -3.20
CA ILE A 52 -14.99 -11.38 -2.68
C ILE A 52 -14.92 -11.22 -1.17
N PHE A 53 -14.54 -10.03 -0.69
CA PHE A 53 -14.40 -9.77 0.75
C PHE A 53 -15.73 -9.33 1.39
N VAL A 54 -16.19 -10.10 2.36
CA VAL A 54 -17.45 -9.87 3.11
C VAL A 54 -17.19 -9.76 4.61
N SER A 55 -18.15 -9.18 5.35
CA SER A 55 -18.10 -9.16 6.80
C SER A 55 -18.24 -10.57 7.38
N GLN A 56 -17.57 -10.83 8.50
CA GLN A 56 -17.68 -12.12 9.20
C GLN A 56 -18.99 -12.31 9.96
N ARG A 57 -19.74 -11.23 10.21
CA ARG A 57 -21.02 -11.27 10.93
C ARG A 57 -22.17 -11.06 9.97
N LYS A 58 -23.29 -11.74 10.24
CA LYS A 58 -24.56 -11.50 9.54
C LYS A 58 -25.04 -10.06 9.78
N PRO A 59 -25.65 -9.41 8.78
CA PRO A 59 -25.78 -9.86 7.39
C PRO A 59 -24.41 -9.70 6.68
N PHE A 60 -23.96 -10.72 5.93
CA PHE A 60 -22.62 -10.80 5.31
C PHE A 60 -22.41 -9.79 4.18
N TYR A 61 -22.42 -8.51 4.51
CA TYR A 61 -22.29 -7.42 3.57
C TYR A 61 -20.86 -7.32 3.03
N ARG A 62 -20.71 -6.62 1.89
CA ARG A 62 -19.40 -6.21 1.40
C ARG A 62 -18.59 -5.56 2.52
N LEU A 63 -17.31 -5.92 2.64
CA LEU A 63 -16.43 -5.34 3.64
C LEU A 63 -16.31 -3.82 3.41
N LYS A 64 -16.56 -3.02 4.46
CA LYS A 64 -16.54 -1.55 4.39
C LYS A 64 -15.14 -1.01 4.71
N ASN A 65 -14.83 0.18 4.19
CA ASN A 65 -13.53 0.85 4.43
C ASN A 65 -13.19 1.01 5.92
N LYS A 66 -14.18 1.31 6.78
CA LYS A 66 -13.98 1.39 8.23
C LYS A 66 -13.54 0.05 8.84
N SER A 67 -14.10 -1.06 8.37
CA SER A 67 -13.73 -2.41 8.81
C SER A 67 -12.29 -2.74 8.42
N ILE A 68 -11.87 -2.32 7.23
CA ILE A 68 -10.50 -2.46 6.74
C ILE A 68 -9.52 -1.72 7.66
N GLY A 69 -9.82 -0.49 8.07
CA GLY A 69 -9.00 0.23 9.07
C GLY A 69 -8.82 -0.53 10.39
N ASN A 70 -9.90 -1.13 10.91
CA ASN A 70 -9.86 -1.93 12.13
C ASN A 70 -9.02 -3.21 11.98
N VAL A 71 -9.09 -3.86 10.81
CA VAL A 71 -8.28 -5.04 10.50
C VAL A 71 -6.79 -4.69 10.52
N ALA A 72 -6.39 -3.61 9.84
CA ALA A 72 -5.00 -3.16 9.88
C ALA A 72 -4.54 -2.82 11.30
N ALA A 73 -5.39 -2.16 12.10
CA ALA A 73 -5.06 -1.86 13.49
C ALA A 73 -4.82 -3.12 14.31
N LYS A 74 -5.67 -4.15 14.13
CA LYS A 74 -5.52 -5.46 14.77
C LYS A 74 -4.22 -6.15 14.35
N ILE A 75 -3.93 -6.21 13.05
CA ILE A 75 -2.71 -6.84 12.51
C ILE A 75 -1.47 -6.18 13.11
N MET A 76 -1.38 -4.85 13.05
CA MET A 76 -0.25 -4.10 13.63
C MET A 76 -0.08 -4.37 15.13
N LYS A 77 -1.17 -4.39 15.89
CA LYS A 77 -1.13 -4.70 17.33
C LYS A 77 -0.62 -6.11 17.58
N THR A 78 -1.12 -7.10 16.84
CA THR A 78 -0.67 -8.50 16.95
C THR A 78 0.80 -8.66 16.56
N ALA A 79 1.29 -7.90 15.60
CA ALA A 79 2.68 -7.88 15.18
C ALA A 79 3.61 -7.06 16.11
N GLY A 80 3.09 -6.46 17.19
CA GLY A 80 3.90 -5.64 18.10
C GLY A 80 4.35 -4.29 17.51
N ILE A 81 3.72 -3.84 16.43
CA ILE A 81 4.06 -2.57 15.77
C ILE A 81 3.43 -1.41 16.55
N ARG A 82 4.24 -0.41 16.91
CA ARG A 82 3.79 0.78 17.65
C ARG A 82 2.80 1.61 16.82
N GLN A 83 1.81 2.19 17.49
CA GLN A 83 0.72 2.96 16.86
C GLN A 83 0.51 4.30 17.59
N SER A 84 1.56 5.08 17.75
CA SER A 84 1.56 6.37 18.44
C SER A 84 0.69 7.40 17.72
N LYS A 85 0.41 8.52 18.38
CA LYS A 85 -0.28 9.67 17.76
C LYS A 85 0.68 10.30 16.75
N GLY A 86 0.25 10.44 15.49
CA GLY A 86 1.07 10.95 14.38
C GLY A 86 1.60 9.86 13.45
N ASP A 87 1.66 8.61 13.89
CA ASP A 87 2.07 7.49 13.03
C ASP A 87 1.06 7.27 11.91
N ARG A 88 1.55 6.90 10.72
CA ARG A 88 0.67 6.49 9.62
C ARG A 88 0.00 5.17 10.00
N LYS A 89 -1.33 5.13 9.88
CA LYS A 89 -2.16 3.99 10.27
C LYS A 89 -2.99 3.47 9.09
N GLY A 90 -3.43 2.22 9.22
CA GLY A 90 -4.29 1.59 8.23
C GLY A 90 -3.54 1.05 7.02
N PHE A 91 -4.26 0.58 6.01
CA PHE A 91 -3.67 -0.04 4.83
C PHE A 91 -2.94 0.93 3.89
N HIS A 92 -3.09 2.25 4.10
CA HIS A 92 -2.33 3.25 3.32
C HIS A 92 -0.82 3.13 3.52
N ILE A 93 -0.35 2.55 4.63
CA ILE A 93 1.07 2.29 4.87
C ILE A 93 1.67 1.37 3.81
N PHE A 94 0.93 0.34 3.36
CA PHE A 94 1.41 -0.61 2.36
C PHE A 94 1.54 0.07 0.99
N ARG A 95 0.56 0.90 0.63
CA ARG A 95 0.64 1.68 -0.61
C ARG A 95 1.81 2.66 -0.60
N HIS A 96 2.07 3.29 0.55
CA HIS A 96 3.21 4.17 0.69
C HIS A 96 4.53 3.42 0.58
N HIS A 97 4.67 2.31 1.30
CA HIS A 97 5.85 1.46 1.22
C HIS A 97 6.11 0.95 -0.19
N LEU A 98 5.07 0.53 -0.93
CA LEU A 98 5.21 0.12 -2.33
C LEU A 98 5.77 1.27 -3.18
N ALA A 99 5.19 2.46 -3.05
CA ALA A 99 5.62 3.62 -3.83
C ALA A 99 7.07 4.03 -3.52
N THR A 100 7.45 4.10 -2.24
CA THR A 100 8.80 4.47 -1.84
C THR A 100 9.80 3.39 -2.23
N SER A 101 9.47 2.11 -2.03
CA SER A 101 10.36 1.02 -2.42
C SER A 101 10.61 1.00 -3.93
N LEU A 102 9.59 1.25 -4.75
CA LEU A 102 9.79 1.35 -6.21
C LEU A 102 10.66 2.56 -6.58
N LEU A 103 10.50 3.71 -5.91
CA LEU A 103 11.34 4.89 -6.10
C LEU A 103 12.81 4.61 -5.73
N GLU A 104 13.04 4.06 -4.55
CA GLU A 104 14.37 3.70 -4.04
C GLU A 104 15.09 2.69 -4.94
N ASN A 105 14.34 1.83 -5.64
CA ASN A 105 14.89 0.90 -6.63
C ASN A 105 15.04 1.52 -8.05
N GLY A 106 14.89 2.83 -8.19
CA GLY A 106 15.08 3.54 -9.46
C GLY A 106 14.00 3.25 -10.51
N VAL A 107 12.83 2.76 -10.11
CA VAL A 107 11.74 2.50 -11.06
C VAL A 107 11.24 3.83 -11.64
N PRO A 108 11.08 3.94 -12.98
CA PRO A 108 10.63 5.19 -13.57
C PRO A 108 9.27 5.67 -13.02
N GLN A 109 9.18 6.96 -12.68
CA GLN A 109 7.96 7.57 -12.13
C GLN A 109 6.67 7.28 -12.93
N PRO A 110 6.67 7.22 -14.28
CA PRO A 110 5.46 6.86 -15.03
C PRO A 110 4.98 5.43 -14.74
N VAL A 111 5.91 4.50 -14.50
CA VAL A 111 5.58 3.11 -14.15
C VAL A 111 4.99 3.07 -12.74
N ILE A 112 5.61 3.74 -11.77
CA ILE A 112 5.10 3.81 -10.39
C ILE A 112 3.70 4.46 -10.38
N SER A 113 3.51 5.56 -11.12
CA SER A 113 2.20 6.21 -11.25
C SER A 113 1.15 5.24 -11.75
N ARG A 114 1.43 4.49 -12.83
CA ARG A 114 0.51 3.50 -13.39
C ARG A 114 0.22 2.37 -12.40
N THR A 115 1.24 1.82 -11.74
CA THR A 115 1.08 0.78 -10.71
C THR A 115 0.20 1.24 -9.54
N LEU A 116 0.36 2.50 -9.14
CA LEU A 116 -0.48 3.11 -8.12
C LEU A 116 -1.88 3.46 -8.67
N GLY A 117 -2.06 3.56 -9.99
CA GLY A 117 -3.30 4.02 -10.60
C GLY A 117 -3.45 5.54 -10.61
N HIS A 118 -2.36 6.27 -10.44
CA HIS A 118 -2.34 7.72 -10.55
C HIS A 118 -2.38 8.17 -12.01
N THR A 119 -3.16 9.22 -12.28
CA THR A 119 -3.25 9.83 -13.60
C THR A 119 -2.29 10.99 -13.81
N SER A 120 -1.94 11.71 -12.74
CA SER A 120 -0.93 12.77 -12.76
C SER A 120 0.35 12.30 -12.05
N PRO A 121 1.53 12.47 -12.67
CA PRO A 121 2.83 12.26 -12.02
C PRO A 121 3.00 13.08 -10.73
N ASP A 122 2.40 14.26 -10.60
CA ASP A 122 2.55 15.15 -9.42
C ASP A 122 2.12 14.46 -8.12
N SER A 123 1.21 13.49 -8.22
CA SER A 123 0.76 12.70 -7.08
C SER A 123 1.85 11.79 -6.48
N LEU A 124 2.99 11.63 -7.16
CA LEU A 124 4.18 10.95 -6.62
C LEU A 124 5.01 11.83 -5.68
N GLU A 125 4.82 13.15 -5.69
CA GLU A 125 5.66 14.08 -4.92
C GLU A 125 5.62 13.81 -3.41
N SER A 126 4.49 13.28 -2.92
CA SER A 126 4.32 12.85 -1.52
C SER A 126 5.20 11.65 -1.12
N TYR A 127 5.71 10.88 -2.09
CA TYR A 127 6.63 9.76 -1.88
C TYR A 127 8.09 10.12 -2.14
N LEU A 128 8.37 11.11 -3.01
CA LEU A 128 9.74 11.60 -3.27
C LEU A 128 10.44 12.07 -1.98
N ARG A 129 9.68 12.70 -1.06
CA ARG A 129 10.21 13.13 0.24
C ARG A 129 10.69 11.97 1.14
N ALA A 130 10.32 10.73 0.80
CA ALA A 130 10.69 9.54 1.55
C ALA A 130 11.79 8.70 0.87
N ASP A 131 12.23 9.10 -0.33
CA ASP A 131 13.35 8.44 -1.05
C ASP A 131 14.70 8.91 -0.49
N PHE A 132 14.95 8.49 0.75
CA PHE A 132 16.12 8.92 1.50
C PHE A 132 17.46 8.57 0.84
N PRO A 133 17.64 7.40 0.20
CA PRO A 133 18.86 7.08 -0.55
C PRO A 133 19.21 8.14 -1.60
N HIS A 134 18.28 8.45 -2.52
CA HIS A 134 18.56 9.44 -3.56
C HIS A 134 18.57 10.88 -3.04
N LEU A 135 17.79 11.20 -2.00
CA LEU A 135 17.87 12.53 -1.36
C LEU A 135 19.25 12.80 -0.76
N LYS A 136 19.98 11.77 -0.29
CA LYS A 136 21.37 11.93 0.16
C LYS A 136 22.33 12.25 -0.97
N GLU A 137 22.09 11.73 -2.16
CA GLU A 137 22.93 12.03 -3.34
C GLU A 137 22.80 13.50 -3.77
N CYS A 138 21.63 14.10 -3.52
CA CYS A 138 21.38 15.52 -3.75
C CYS A 138 21.89 16.44 -2.62
N ALA A 139 22.44 15.89 -1.53
CA ALA A 139 22.90 16.69 -0.41
C ALA A 139 24.15 17.49 -0.79
N ILE A 140 24.18 18.76 -0.40
CA ILE A 140 25.36 19.61 -0.59
C ILE A 140 26.45 19.14 0.38
N ASN A 141 27.70 19.06 -0.10
CA ASN A 141 28.83 18.71 0.75
C ASN A 141 28.98 19.75 1.88
N ILE A 142 29.02 19.28 3.13
CA ILE A 142 29.19 20.09 4.34
C ILE A 142 30.64 20.51 4.60
N GLU A 143 31.62 20.02 3.83
CA GLU A 143 33.04 20.44 3.93
C GLU A 143 33.22 21.96 3.81
N ARG A 144 32.34 22.63 3.06
CA ARG A 144 32.33 24.10 2.93
C ARG A 144 31.65 24.83 4.10
N PHE A 145 31.03 24.08 5.01
CA PHE A 145 30.30 24.57 6.18
C PHE A 145 30.77 23.82 7.44
N PRO A 146 32.01 24.08 7.91
CA PRO A 146 32.57 23.36 9.05
C PRO A 146 31.67 23.49 10.27
N VAL A 147 31.12 22.36 10.70
CA VAL A 147 30.30 22.28 11.92
C VAL A 147 31.27 22.41 13.11
N THR A 148 31.08 23.43 13.96
CA THR A 148 31.89 23.59 15.17
C THR A 148 31.69 22.37 16.10
N LYS A 149 32.76 21.94 16.77
CA LYS A 149 32.81 20.71 17.60
C LYS A 149 31.72 20.62 18.68
N GLU A 150 31.08 21.73 19.03
CA GLU A 150 30.07 21.86 20.08
C GLU A 150 28.71 21.24 19.71
N VAL A 151 28.47 20.86 18.46
CA VAL A 151 27.15 20.37 18.00
C VAL A 151 26.98 18.85 18.18
N PHE A 152 28.06 18.09 18.39
CA PHE A 152 28.02 16.62 18.54
C PHE A 152 28.39 16.12 19.95
N SER A 153 28.55 17.01 20.93
CA SER A 153 28.68 16.63 22.33
C SER A 153 27.32 16.20 22.87
N HIS A 154 27.04 14.90 22.77
CA HIS A 154 26.09 14.25 23.65
C HIS A 154 26.75 14.07 25.03
N GLU A 155 26.48 14.98 25.96
CA GLU A 155 26.43 14.65 27.39
C GLU A 155 25.09 13.98 27.72
#